data_AF-A0A5W8UVQ7-F1
#
_entry.id   AF-A0A5W8UVQ7-F1
#
_cell.length_a   1.000
_cell.length_b   1.000
_cell.length_c   1.000
_cell.angle_alpha   90.00
_cell.angle_beta   90.00
_cell.angle_gamma   90.00
#
_symmetry.space_group_name_H-M   'P 1'
#
loop_
_entity.id
_entity.type
_entity.pdbx_description
1 polymer ?
#
loop_
_entity_poly.entity_id
_entity_poly.type
_entity_poly.pdbx_seq_one_letter_code
_entity_poly.pdbx_strand_id
1 'polypeptide(L)'
;MLRIANEERPWVEILPMQGATIGELTLSMQQYPVQQGTLFTINYHNELGRVWIAEQCWQRWCEGLIGTANRSAIDPELLYGIAEWGLAPLLQASDATLCQNEPPTSCSNLPHQLALHIKWTVEEHEFHSIIFTWPTGFLRNIVGELSAERQQIYPAPPVVVPVYLGWCQLTLIELESIEIGMGVRIHCFGD
;
A
#
# COMPACT_ATOMS: atom_id res chain seq x y z
N MET A 1 20.22 5.39 11.64
CA MET A 1 18.96 6.16 11.70
C MET A 1 18.19 5.85 10.43
N LEU A 2 16.99 5.27 10.54
CA LEU A 2 16.10 5.07 9.40
C LEU A 2 15.75 6.43 8.79
N ARG A 3 16.10 6.63 7.52
CA ARG A 3 15.61 7.77 6.75
C ARG A 3 14.39 7.30 5.98
N ILE A 4 13.28 7.99 6.19
CA ILE A 4 12.05 7.86 5.39
C ILE A 4 12.07 9.08 4.48
N ALA A 5 11.96 8.91 3.16
CA ALA A 5 11.83 10.07 2.29
C ALA A 5 10.56 10.85 2.66
N ASN A 6 10.56 12.19 2.54
CA ASN A 6 9.38 12.97 2.91
C ASN A 6 8.14 12.59 2.07
N GLU A 7 8.36 12.14 0.84
CA GLU A 7 7.36 11.59 -0.07
C GLU A 7 6.76 10.26 0.41
N GLU A 8 7.49 9.53 1.28
CA GLU A 8 7.13 8.20 1.73
C GLU A 8 6.41 8.16 3.09
N ARG A 9 6.46 9.26 3.86
CA ARG A 9 5.86 9.36 5.21
C ARG A 9 4.36 9.06 5.28
N PRO A 10 3.50 9.54 4.35
CA PRO A 10 2.06 9.28 4.41
C PRO A 10 1.71 7.79 4.27
N TRP A 11 2.59 6.97 3.68
CA TRP A 11 2.28 5.57 3.37
C TRP A 11 2.56 4.61 4.52
N VAL A 12 3.43 4.98 5.46
CA VAL A 12 3.72 4.18 6.66
C VAL A 12 2.45 3.95 7.50
N GLU A 13 1.52 4.90 7.45
CA GLU A 13 0.24 4.83 8.18
C GLU A 13 -0.84 4.07 7.40
N ILE A 14 -0.73 3.97 6.07
CA ILE A 14 -1.78 3.43 5.20
C ILE A 14 -1.49 1.99 4.78
N LEU A 15 -0.24 1.68 4.43
CA LEU A 15 0.15 0.34 4.00
C LEU A 15 0.51 -0.53 5.20
N PRO A 16 -0.14 -1.68 5.39
CA PRO A 16 0.21 -2.59 6.47
C PRO A 16 1.63 -3.13 6.27
N MET A 17 2.41 -3.27 7.35
CA MET A 17 3.68 -4.01 7.30
C MET A 17 3.49 -5.48 6.84
N GLN A 18 2.27 -6.00 6.95
CA GLN A 18 1.87 -7.35 6.55
C GLN A 18 1.66 -7.51 5.03
N GLY A 19 1.63 -6.41 4.28
CA GLY A 19 1.42 -6.39 2.85
C GLY A 19 -0.04 -6.27 2.41
N ALA A 20 -0.23 -5.77 1.20
CA ALA A 20 -1.49 -5.50 0.51
C ALA A 20 -1.40 -6.03 -0.93
N THR A 21 -2.48 -6.57 -1.48
CA THR A 21 -2.47 -7.16 -2.83
C THR A 21 -3.30 -6.34 -3.80
N ILE A 22 -2.76 -6.07 -4.98
CA ILE A 22 -3.47 -5.41 -6.10
C ILE A 22 -3.17 -6.19 -7.37
N GLY A 23 -4.18 -6.85 -7.92
CA GLY A 23 -3.99 -7.82 -9.00
C GLY A 23 -2.97 -8.89 -8.60
N GLU A 24 -1.89 -8.99 -9.36
CA GLU A 24 -0.77 -9.92 -9.09
C GLU A 24 0.36 -9.32 -8.25
N LEU A 25 0.22 -8.05 -7.84
CA LEU A 25 1.22 -7.34 -7.06
C LEU A 25 0.96 -7.50 -5.57
N THR A 26 2.02 -7.79 -4.81
CA THR A 26 2.05 -7.70 -3.35
C THR A 26 2.88 -6.49 -2.94
N LEU A 27 2.27 -5.52 -2.29
CA LEU A 27 2.87 -4.28 -1.83
C LEU A 27 3.08 -4.32 -0.32
N SER A 28 4.27 -3.97 0.17
CA SER A 28 4.55 -3.86 1.60
C SER A 28 5.58 -2.78 1.89
N MET A 29 5.53 -2.18 3.08
CA MET A 29 6.59 -1.28 3.54
C MET A 29 7.68 -2.11 4.21
N GLN A 30 8.89 -2.12 3.64
CA GLN A 30 10.01 -2.91 4.16
C GLN A 30 11.29 -2.08 4.27
N GLN A 31 12.14 -2.46 5.22
CA GLN A 31 13.49 -1.91 5.31
C GLN A 31 14.37 -2.63 4.31
N TYR A 32 15.02 -1.88 3.43
CA TYR A 32 15.90 -2.48 2.44
C TYR A 32 17.38 -2.25 2.79
N PRO A 33 18.22 -3.31 2.79
CA PRO A 33 19.65 -3.15 2.98
C PRO A 33 20.31 -2.49 1.76
N VAL A 34 21.51 -1.93 1.94
CA VAL A 34 22.31 -1.40 0.84
C VAL A 34 22.68 -2.53 -0.10
N GLN A 35 22.22 -2.48 -1.35
CA GLN A 35 22.48 -3.48 -2.38
C GLN A 35 22.63 -2.84 -3.76
N GLN A 36 23.34 -3.53 -4.65
CA GLN A 36 23.41 -3.18 -6.06
C GLN A 36 22.17 -3.70 -6.78
N GLY A 37 21.73 -2.96 -7.79
CA GLY A 37 20.65 -3.39 -8.65
C GLY A 37 20.52 -2.59 -9.93
N THR A 38 19.44 -2.84 -10.62
CA THR A 38 19.12 -2.26 -11.92
C THR A 38 17.95 -1.31 -11.77
N LEU A 39 18.12 -0.10 -12.27
CA LEU A 39 17.09 0.93 -12.30
C LEU A 39 16.48 0.98 -13.71
N PHE A 40 15.16 0.89 -13.75
CA PHE A 40 14.33 1.00 -14.93
C PHE A 40 13.54 2.29 -14.88
N THR A 41 13.45 2.97 -16.01
CA THR A 41 12.64 4.17 -16.14
C THR A 41 11.29 3.82 -16.73
N ILE A 42 10.24 4.23 -16.04
CA ILE A 42 8.87 4.08 -16.51
C ILE A 42 8.21 5.45 -16.67
N ASN A 43 7.25 5.53 -17.58
CA ASN A 43 6.42 6.69 -17.81
C ASN A 43 4.98 6.34 -17.41
N TYR A 44 4.41 7.14 -16.51
CA TYR A 44 3.02 7.08 -16.12
C TYR A 44 2.42 8.47 -16.33
N HIS A 45 1.43 8.60 -17.21
CA HIS A 45 0.75 9.87 -17.49
C HIS A 45 1.67 11.09 -17.69
N ASN A 46 2.81 10.93 -18.38
CA ASN A 46 3.86 11.94 -18.60
C ASN A 46 4.71 12.30 -17.37
N GLU A 47 4.62 11.53 -16.29
CA GLU A 47 5.53 11.60 -15.15
C GLU A 47 6.50 10.42 -15.19
N LEU A 48 7.78 10.71 -14.94
CA LEU A 48 8.83 9.70 -14.93
C LEU A 48 8.97 9.08 -13.55
N GLY A 49 8.69 7.78 -13.46
CA GLY A 49 8.98 6.95 -12.30
C GLY A 49 10.28 6.17 -12.47
N ARG A 50 10.76 5.56 -11.38
CA ARG A 50 11.88 4.61 -11.43
C ARG A 50 11.55 3.34 -10.64
N VAL A 51 11.78 2.19 -11.25
CA VAL A 51 11.72 0.87 -10.60
C VAL A 51 13.14 0.38 -10.39
N TRP A 52 13.49 -0.04 -9.19
CA TRP A 52 14.75 -0.71 -8.93
C TRP A 52 14.52 -2.18 -8.62
N ILE A 53 15.33 -3.05 -9.21
CA ILE A 53 15.36 -4.49 -8.96
C ILE A 53 16.77 -4.89 -8.52
N ALA A 54 16.89 -5.72 -7.48
CA ALA A 54 18.18 -6.20 -7.01
C ALA A 54 18.97 -6.91 -8.13
N GLU A 55 20.29 -6.69 -8.18
CA GLU A 55 21.12 -7.15 -9.30
C GLU A 55 21.06 -8.67 -9.46
N GLN A 56 21.09 -9.41 -8.35
CA GLN A 56 20.99 -10.88 -8.37
C GLN A 56 19.65 -11.37 -8.93
N CYS A 57 18.55 -10.68 -8.64
CA CYS A 57 17.23 -11.02 -9.17
C CYS A 57 17.20 -10.80 -10.69
N TRP A 58 17.71 -9.66 -11.15
CA TRP A 58 17.77 -9.32 -12.57
C TRP A 58 18.72 -10.24 -13.35
N GLN A 59 19.88 -10.59 -12.78
CA GLN A 59 20.83 -11.51 -13.40
C GLN A 59 20.23 -12.90 -13.62
N ARG A 60 19.59 -13.47 -12.59
CA ARG A 60 18.92 -14.77 -12.69
C ARG A 60 17.83 -14.79 -13.75
N TRP A 61 17.06 -13.71 -13.87
CA TRP A 61 16.05 -13.56 -14.91
C TRP A 61 16.68 -13.61 -16.31
N CYS A 62 17.72 -12.80 -16.55
CA CYS A 62 18.39 -12.76 -17.85
C CYS A 62 19.07 -14.11 -18.18
N GLU A 63 19.75 -14.72 -17.21
CA GLU A 63 20.38 -16.03 -17.38
C GLU A 63 19.34 -17.14 -17.65
N GLY A 64 18.19 -17.10 -16.99
CA GLY A 64 17.10 -18.05 -17.21
C GLY A 64 16.51 -17.96 -18.61
N LEU A 65 16.38 -16.75 -19.16
CA LEU A 65 15.75 -16.53 -20.46
C LEU A 65 16.71 -16.69 -21.65
N ILE A 66 17.89 -16.09 -21.58
CA ILE A 66 18.81 -15.97 -22.72
C ILE A 66 20.22 -16.53 -22.43
N GLY A 67 20.43 -17.11 -21.25
CA GLY A 67 21.69 -17.76 -20.90
C GLY A 67 22.83 -16.80 -20.53
N THR A 68 22.58 -15.49 -20.44
CA THR A 68 23.57 -14.50 -20.01
C THR A 68 22.92 -13.29 -19.38
N ALA A 69 23.56 -12.73 -18.34
CA ALA A 69 23.22 -11.43 -17.77
C ALA A 69 24.18 -10.31 -18.20
N ASN A 70 25.13 -10.59 -19.11
CA ASN A 70 26.09 -9.59 -19.56
C ASN A 70 25.43 -8.60 -20.52
N ARG A 71 25.04 -7.43 -19.99
CA ARG A 71 24.38 -6.35 -20.76
C ARG A 71 25.16 -5.90 -22.00
N SER A 72 26.49 -6.00 -21.98
CA SER A 72 27.32 -5.60 -23.14
C SER A 72 27.25 -6.61 -24.30
N ALA A 73 26.76 -7.82 -24.03
CA ALA A 73 26.60 -8.88 -25.01
C ALA A 73 25.15 -9.04 -25.50
N ILE A 74 24.21 -8.27 -24.96
CA ILE A 74 22.78 -8.35 -25.26
C ILE A 74 22.41 -7.15 -26.13
N ASP A 75 21.66 -7.40 -27.20
CA ASP A 75 21.11 -6.34 -28.03
C ASP A 75 20.17 -5.42 -27.20
N PRO A 76 20.27 -4.08 -27.33
CA PRO A 76 19.45 -3.15 -26.54
C PRO A 76 17.93 -3.33 -26.72
N GLU A 77 17.44 -3.67 -27.91
CA GLU A 77 16.01 -3.90 -28.16
C GLU A 77 15.55 -5.19 -27.48
N LEU A 78 16.39 -6.24 -27.52
CA LEU A 78 16.12 -7.48 -26.79
C LEU A 78 16.11 -7.24 -25.27
N LEU A 79 17.07 -6.46 -24.76
CA LEU A 79 17.12 -6.11 -23.34
C LEU A 79 15.87 -5.34 -22.90
N TYR A 80 15.38 -4.42 -23.75
CA TYR A 80 14.12 -3.73 -23.53
C TYR A 80 12.95 -4.72 -23.47
N GLY A 81 12.82 -5.63 -24.43
CA GLY A 81 11.75 -6.63 -24.45
C GLY A 81 11.77 -7.55 -23.21
N ILE A 82 12.96 -7.99 -22.78
CA ILE A 82 13.13 -8.79 -21.56
C ILE A 82 12.72 -8.01 -20.31
N ALA A 83 13.05 -6.71 -20.26
CA ALA A 83 12.68 -5.83 -19.16
C ALA A 83 11.17 -5.55 -19.14
N GLU A 84 10.58 -5.22 -20.28
CA GLU A 84 9.14 -4.99 -20.43
C GLU A 84 8.36 -6.23 -20.03
N TRP A 85 8.82 -7.42 -20.42
CA TRP A 85 8.21 -8.68 -20.05
C TRP A 85 8.29 -8.97 -18.55
N GLY A 86 9.48 -8.85 -17.95
CA GLY A 86 9.65 -9.06 -16.51
C GLY A 86 8.87 -8.05 -15.65
N LEU A 87 8.64 -6.83 -16.17
CA LEU A 87 7.88 -5.78 -15.51
C LEU A 87 6.39 -5.78 -15.87
N ALA A 88 5.92 -6.65 -16.76
CA ALA A 88 4.58 -6.58 -17.33
C ALA A 88 3.45 -6.51 -16.27
N PRO A 89 3.45 -7.32 -15.18
CA PRO A 89 2.41 -7.22 -14.15
C PRO A 89 2.38 -5.85 -13.45
N LEU A 90 3.56 -5.25 -13.24
CA LEU A 90 3.69 -3.93 -12.65
C LEU A 90 3.18 -2.84 -13.60
N LEU A 91 3.56 -2.92 -14.88
CA LEU A 91 3.16 -1.96 -15.91
C LEU A 91 1.64 -2.00 -16.12
N GLN A 92 1.05 -3.20 -16.17
CA GLN A 92 -0.39 -3.39 -16.33
C GLN A 92 -1.20 -2.86 -15.14
N ALA A 93 -0.78 -3.17 -13.91
CA ALA A 93 -1.48 -2.70 -12.71
C ALA A 93 -1.39 -1.17 -12.53
N SER A 94 -0.31 -0.56 -13.04
CA SER A 94 -0.08 0.87 -12.92
C SER A 94 -0.49 1.69 -14.14
N ASP A 95 -0.90 1.06 -15.24
CA ASP A 95 -1.09 1.73 -16.54
C ASP A 95 0.15 2.56 -16.96
N ALA A 96 1.34 2.04 -16.62
CA ALA A 96 2.62 2.65 -16.94
C ALA A 96 3.27 1.95 -18.14
N THR A 97 4.21 2.66 -18.77
CA THR A 97 5.00 2.13 -19.90
C THR A 97 6.48 2.18 -19.58
N LEU A 98 7.25 1.19 -20.05
CA LEU A 98 8.71 1.22 -19.93
C LEU A 98 9.28 2.21 -20.94
N CYS A 99 10.23 3.05 -20.55
CA CYS A 99 10.84 4.02 -21.45
C CYS A 99 11.89 3.34 -22.35
N GLN A 100 11.57 3.15 -23.63
CA GLN A 100 12.48 2.57 -24.64
C GLN A 100 13.80 3.33 -24.80
N ASN A 101 13.76 4.66 -24.66
CA ASN A 101 14.93 5.51 -24.86
C ASN A 101 15.85 5.59 -23.64
N GLU A 102 15.48 4.99 -22.51
CA GLU A 102 16.28 4.98 -21.28
C GLU A 102 16.66 3.55 -20.91
N PRO A 103 17.88 3.10 -21.25
CA PRO A 103 18.29 1.74 -20.98
C PRO A 103 18.41 1.46 -19.47
N PRO A 104 18.22 0.21 -19.03
CA PRO A 104 18.37 -0.16 -17.62
C PRO A 104 19.76 0.18 -17.09
N THR A 105 19.83 1.02 -16.05
CA THR A 105 21.10 1.51 -15.49
C THR A 105 21.47 0.78 -14.21
N SER A 106 22.76 0.56 -13.97
CA SER A 106 23.23 0.01 -12.70
C SER A 106 23.16 1.07 -11.60
N CYS A 107 22.59 0.71 -10.45
CA CYS A 107 22.47 1.55 -9.27
C CYS A 107 23.10 0.82 -8.07
N SER A 108 24.20 1.36 -7.55
CA SER A 108 24.99 0.75 -6.48
C SER A 108 24.80 1.38 -5.10
N ASN A 109 24.07 2.49 -5.02
CA ASN A 109 24.06 3.37 -3.85
C ASN A 109 22.65 3.58 -3.29
N LEU A 110 21.88 2.50 -3.15
CA LEU A 110 20.61 2.59 -2.46
C LEU A 110 20.85 2.78 -0.96
N PRO A 111 20.52 3.95 -0.38
CA PRO A 111 20.70 4.16 1.04
C PRO A 111 19.76 3.23 1.81
N HIS A 112 20.17 2.81 2.99
CA HIS A 112 19.30 2.05 3.88
C HIS A 112 18.09 2.91 4.27
N GLN A 113 16.91 2.53 3.79
CA GLN A 113 15.67 3.27 3.96
C GLN A 113 14.47 2.34 4.07
N LEU A 114 13.37 2.88 4.60
CA LEU A 114 12.06 2.24 4.55
C LEU A 114 11.41 2.64 3.23
N ALA A 115 11.16 1.70 2.34
CA ALA A 115 10.61 1.99 1.02
C ALA A 115 9.42 1.08 0.69
N LEU A 116 8.62 1.52 -0.28
CA LEU A 116 7.55 0.71 -0.85
C LEU A 116 8.18 -0.44 -1.63
N HIS A 117 8.03 -1.64 -1.08
CA HIS A 117 8.46 -2.88 -1.71
C HIS A 117 7.28 -3.48 -2.47
N ILE A 118 7.51 -3.83 -3.73
CA ILE A 118 6.52 -4.49 -4.57
C ILE A 118 7.08 -5.81 -5.06
N LYS A 119 6.28 -6.86 -4.89
CA LYS A 119 6.58 -8.23 -5.28
C LYS A 119 5.57 -8.74 -6.28
N TRP A 120 6.04 -9.47 -7.29
CA TRP A 120 5.21 -10.17 -8.28
C TRP A 120 5.98 -11.37 -8.83
N THR A 121 5.33 -12.20 -9.64
CA THR A 121 5.93 -13.39 -10.23
C THR A 121 5.65 -13.44 -11.72
N VAL A 122 6.66 -13.77 -12.53
CA VAL A 122 6.52 -14.03 -13.97
C VAL A 122 7.23 -15.35 -14.27
N GLU A 123 6.54 -16.31 -14.89
CA GLU A 123 7.10 -17.63 -15.24
C GLU A 123 7.89 -18.30 -14.10
N GLU A 124 7.29 -18.36 -12.91
CA GLU A 124 7.90 -18.91 -11.69
C GLU A 124 9.09 -18.10 -11.12
N HIS A 125 9.52 -17.04 -11.80
CA HIS A 125 10.54 -16.12 -11.31
C HIS A 125 9.92 -15.00 -10.48
N GLU A 126 10.32 -14.95 -9.21
CA GLU A 126 9.84 -13.95 -8.25
C GLU A 126 10.66 -12.67 -8.33
N PHE A 127 9.99 -11.56 -8.61
CA PHE A 127 10.55 -10.23 -8.63
C PHE A 127 10.28 -9.49 -7.34
N HIS A 128 11.29 -8.74 -6.92
CA HIS A 128 11.27 -7.84 -5.79
C HIS A 128 11.79 -6.50 -6.24
N SER A 129 10.99 -5.45 -6.04
CA SER A 129 11.37 -4.12 -6.44
C SER A 129 11.13 -3.07 -5.37
N ILE A 130 11.87 -1.98 -5.53
CA ILE A 130 11.65 -0.72 -4.82
C ILE A 130 11.29 0.32 -5.86
N ILE A 131 10.32 1.14 -5.52
CA ILE A 131 9.84 2.20 -6.39
C ILE A 131 10.35 3.56 -5.90
N PHE A 132 10.84 4.40 -6.82
CA PHE A 132 11.24 5.80 -6.55
C PHE A 132 10.45 6.77 -7.40
N THR A 133 10.23 7.96 -6.84
CA THR A 133 9.64 9.11 -7.52
C THR A 133 8.40 8.73 -8.31
N TRP A 134 7.60 7.81 -7.76
CA TRP A 134 6.46 7.29 -8.48
C TRP A 134 5.32 8.30 -8.42
N PRO A 135 4.57 8.44 -9.52
CA PRO A 135 3.43 9.32 -9.58
C PRO A 135 2.46 9.07 -8.43
N THR A 136 2.13 10.16 -7.74
CA THR A 136 1.18 10.15 -6.62
C THR A 136 -0.21 9.61 -7.02
N GLY A 137 -0.57 9.65 -8.31
CA GLY A 137 -1.81 9.12 -8.85
C GLY A 137 -1.95 7.60 -8.70
N PHE A 138 -0.92 6.84 -9.05
CA PHE A 138 -0.93 5.38 -8.87
C PHE A 138 -1.02 4.98 -7.39
N LEU A 139 -0.24 5.66 -6.53
CA LEU A 139 -0.29 5.41 -5.09
C LEU A 139 -1.66 5.75 -4.49
N ARG A 140 -2.34 6.79 -4.98
CA ARG A 140 -3.73 7.10 -4.57
C ARG A 140 -4.71 6.04 -5.05
N ASN A 141 -4.55 5.49 -6.25
CA ASN A 141 -5.40 4.39 -6.72
C ASN A 141 -5.22 3.14 -5.86
N ILE A 142 -3.98 2.80 -5.51
CA ILE A 142 -3.65 1.71 -4.57
C ILE A 142 -4.38 1.91 -3.24
N VAL A 143 -4.28 3.11 -2.66
CA VAL A 143 -4.97 3.42 -1.39
C VAL A 143 -6.48 3.39 -1.56
N GLY A 144 -7.01 3.85 -2.68
CA GLY A 144 -8.44 3.80 -2.98
C GLY A 144 -8.98 2.37 -3.04
N GLU A 145 -8.30 1.47 -3.74
CA GLU A 145 -8.67 0.06 -3.83
C GLU A 145 -8.56 -0.66 -2.48
N LEU A 146 -7.46 -0.44 -1.76
CA LEU A 146 -7.27 -1.02 -0.42
C LEU A 146 -8.24 -0.45 0.62
N SER A 147 -8.67 0.81 0.46
CA SER A 147 -9.65 1.45 1.35
C SER A 147 -11.08 1.00 1.03
N ALA A 148 -11.38 0.65 -0.23
CA ALA A 148 -12.65 0.07 -0.62
C ALA A 148 -12.83 -1.35 -0.04
N GLU A 149 -11.76 -2.16 -0.02
CA GLU A 149 -11.77 -3.46 0.68
C GLU A 149 -11.80 -3.30 2.21
N ARG A 150 -11.18 -2.23 2.74
CA ARG A 150 -11.16 -1.90 4.18
C ARG A 150 -12.27 -0.96 4.61
N GLN A 151 -13.50 -1.09 4.11
CA GLN A 151 -14.64 -0.72 4.96
C GLN A 151 -14.76 -1.73 6.11
N GLN A 152 -13.78 -1.72 7.02
CA GLN A 152 -13.96 -2.18 8.38
C GLN A 152 -15.03 -1.28 8.97
N ILE A 153 -16.25 -1.80 9.02
CA ILE A 153 -17.25 -1.36 9.99
C ILE A 153 -16.58 -1.62 11.34
N TYR A 154 -15.89 -0.61 11.87
CA TYR A 154 -15.55 -0.61 13.29
C TYR A 154 -16.90 -0.69 14.00
N PRO A 155 -17.25 -1.80 14.68
CA PRO A 155 -18.39 -1.74 15.56
C PRO A 155 -18.01 -0.67 16.58
N ALA A 156 -18.73 0.45 16.58
CA ALA A 156 -18.56 1.45 17.61
C ALA A 156 -18.58 0.70 18.95
N PRO A 157 -17.63 0.94 19.87
CA PRO A 157 -17.69 0.34 21.20
C PRO A 157 -19.09 0.61 21.74
N PRO A 158 -19.80 -0.39 22.31
CA PRO A 158 -21.22 -0.26 22.62
C PRO A 158 -21.46 1.00 23.45
N VAL A 159 -21.99 2.04 22.80
CA VAL A 159 -22.30 3.30 23.45
C VAL A 159 -23.57 3.05 24.23
N VAL A 160 -23.44 2.96 25.55
CA VAL A 160 -24.60 2.90 26.45
C VAL A 160 -25.22 4.30 26.46
N VAL A 161 -26.24 4.51 25.63
CA VAL A 161 -27.04 5.74 25.64
C VAL A 161 -28.22 5.52 26.58
N PRO A 162 -28.27 6.18 27.75
CA PRO A 162 -29.45 6.10 28.59
C PRO A 162 -30.63 6.79 27.89
N VAL A 163 -31.70 6.05 27.63
CA VAL A 163 -32.95 6.59 27.10
C VAL A 163 -33.88 6.85 28.28
N TYR A 164 -34.13 8.12 28.56
CA TYR A 164 -35.06 8.54 29.61
C TYR A 164 -36.43 8.85 29.00
N LEU A 165 -37.49 8.27 29.55
CA LEU A 165 -38.88 8.51 29.11
C LEU A 165 -39.44 9.84 29.61
N GLY A 166 -38.92 10.34 30.73
CA GLY A 166 -39.31 11.60 31.35
C GLY A 166 -38.73 11.70 32.76
N TRP A 167 -39.19 12.68 33.52
CA TRP A 167 -38.79 12.88 34.92
C TRP A 167 -40.01 13.09 35.82
N CYS A 168 -39.86 12.84 37.11
CA CYS A 168 -40.88 13.18 38.10
C CYS A 168 -40.17 13.70 39.35
N GLN A 169 -40.83 14.58 40.09
CA GLN A 169 -40.34 15.06 41.37
C GLN A 169 -41.17 14.42 42.48
N LEU A 170 -40.48 13.76 43.40
CA LEU A 170 -41.06 13.11 44.57
C LEU A 170 -40.31 13.56 45.81
N THR A 171 -41.03 13.70 46.90
CA THR A 171 -40.43 13.82 48.23
C THR A 171 -39.89 12.47 48.70
N LEU A 172 -38.99 12.47 49.68
CA LEU A 172 -38.42 11.23 50.24
C LEU A 172 -39.50 10.30 50.81
N ILE A 173 -40.53 10.87 51.45
CA ILE A 173 -41.67 10.12 52.00
C ILE A 173 -42.47 9.45 50.88
N GLU A 174 -42.71 10.15 49.77
CA GLU A 174 -43.41 9.59 48.62
C GLU A 174 -42.62 8.48 47.94
N LEU A 175 -41.30 8.64 47.82
CA LEU A 175 -40.40 7.63 47.27
C LEU A 175 -40.40 6.35 48.12
N GLU A 176 -40.36 6.49 49.44
CA GLU A 176 -40.43 5.37 50.40
C GLU A 176 -41.78 4.64 50.37
N SER A 177 -42.84 5.32 49.93
CA SER A 177 -44.20 4.78 49.85
C SER A 177 -44.56 4.11 48.51
N ILE A 178 -43.62 4.00 47.56
CA ILE A 178 -43.88 3.37 46.25
C ILE A 178 -43.93 1.85 46.37
N GLU A 179 -45.09 1.28 46.02
CA GLU A 179 -45.31 -0.16 45.97
C GLU A 179 -45.62 -0.66 44.54
N ILE A 180 -45.45 -1.97 44.32
CA ILE A 180 -45.78 -2.61 43.05
C ILE A 180 -47.27 -2.44 42.75
N GLY A 181 -47.58 -1.81 41.62
CA GLY A 181 -48.97 -1.51 41.20
C GLY A 181 -49.37 -0.04 41.34
N MET A 182 -48.53 0.79 41.98
CA MET A 182 -48.72 2.23 42.05
C MET A 182 -48.24 2.93 40.75
N GLY A 183 -49.01 3.92 40.28
CA GLY A 183 -48.63 4.74 39.13
C GLY A 183 -47.91 6.01 39.54
N VAL A 184 -46.85 6.38 38.83
CA VAL A 184 -46.13 7.66 39.00
C VAL A 184 -46.40 8.54 37.79
N ARG A 185 -46.75 9.81 38.02
CA ARG A 185 -46.92 10.79 36.94
C ARG A 185 -45.54 11.28 36.48
N ILE A 186 -45.27 11.15 35.20
CA ILE A 186 -44.00 11.54 34.58
C ILE A 186 -44.24 12.79 33.71
N HIS A 187 -43.30 13.72 33.75
CA HIS A 187 -43.20 14.89 32.87
C HIS A 187 -42.27 14.58 31.70
N CYS A 188 -42.66 14.99 30.50
CA CYS A 188 -41.82 14.86 29.32
C CYS A 188 -40.60 15.79 29.42
N PHE A 189 -39.50 15.42 28.76
CA PHE A 189 -38.39 16.33 28.57
C PHE A 189 -38.75 17.33 27.45
N GLY A 190 -38.60 18.63 27.71
CA GLY A 190 -38.77 19.67 26.68
C GLY A 190 -40.07 20.47 26.71
N ASP A 191 -40.85 20.38 27.80
CA ASP A 191 -41.89 21.37 28.11
C ASP A 191 -41.29 22.67 28.68
#